data_AF-A0A364MXX5-F1
#
_entry.id   AF-A0A364MXX5-F1
#
_cell.length_a   1.000
_cell.length_b   1.000
_cell.length_c   1.000
_cell.angle_alpha   90.00
_cell.angle_beta   90.00
_cell.angle_gamma   90.00
#
_symmetry.space_group_name_H-M   'P 1'
#
loop_
_entity.id
_entity.type
_entity.pdbx_description
1 polymer ?
#
loop_
_entity_poly.entity_id
_entity_poly.type
_entity_poly.pdbx_seq_one_letter_code
_entity_poly.pdbx_strand_id
1 'polypeptide(L)'
;MAEKYLAIMFPNGQPQPEPDAYPRCGICGEPVKETDQRIHYLSPAHQAALPRPPIPSAIDRTRMGLKYMEKHGFDVDARTGLGSSGQGMLFPLVPKEKRDRLGLGIDKKEHTKQKTLGGATRAEVREGKLDAGKVRKLAQVEKKRHDKLQKMFYGDDKVERYLGQLGG
;
A
#
# COMPACT_ATOMS: atom_id res chain seq x y z
N MET A 1 -10.63 -34.92 31.16
CA MET A 1 -10.04 -35.55 29.95
C MET A 1 -8.57 -35.16 29.75
N ALA A 2 -8.21 -33.89 29.95
CA ALA A 2 -6.82 -33.42 29.81
C ALA A 2 -5.81 -34.12 30.76
N GLU A 3 -6.21 -34.38 32.01
CA GLU A 3 -5.34 -35.03 33.02
C GLU A 3 -4.96 -36.48 32.66
N LYS A 4 -5.91 -37.25 32.11
CA LYS A 4 -5.65 -38.61 31.62
C LYS A 4 -4.70 -38.61 30.42
N TYR A 5 -4.82 -37.61 29.54
CA TYR A 5 -3.89 -37.42 28.43
C TYR A 5 -2.47 -37.06 28.91
N LEU A 6 -2.36 -36.17 29.91
CA LEU A 6 -1.08 -35.80 30.51
C LEU A 6 -0.38 -36.99 31.19
N ALA A 7 -1.13 -37.86 31.86
CA ALA A 7 -0.58 -39.06 32.49
C ALA A 7 -0.06 -40.11 31.48
N ILE A 8 -0.68 -40.21 30.30
CA ILE A 8 -0.20 -41.07 29.21
C ILE A 8 1.06 -40.48 28.58
N MET A 9 1.12 -39.15 28.42
CA MET A 9 2.26 -38.46 27.81
C MET A 9 3.49 -38.38 28.73
N PHE A 10 3.29 -38.32 30.06
CA PHE A 10 4.35 -38.28 31.06
C PHE A 10 4.16 -39.39 32.11
N PRO A 11 4.47 -40.65 31.77
CA PRO A 11 4.19 -41.81 32.63
C PRO A 11 4.97 -41.80 33.96
N ASN A 12 6.08 -41.06 34.03
CA ASN A 12 6.92 -40.93 35.23
C ASN A 12 6.64 -39.63 36.03
N GLY A 13 5.51 -38.97 35.77
CA GLY A 13 5.20 -37.64 36.31
C GLY A 13 5.85 -36.51 35.50
N GLN A 14 5.34 -35.28 35.64
CA GLN A 14 5.98 -34.12 35.04
C GLN A 14 7.35 -33.92 35.72
N PRO A 15 8.46 -33.87 34.98
CA PRO A 15 9.75 -33.54 35.57
C PRO A 15 9.63 -32.17 36.22
N GLN A 16 10.02 -32.05 37.49
CA GLN A 16 10.07 -30.74 38.15
C GLN A 16 11.10 -29.88 37.40
N PRO A 17 10.80 -28.60 37.11
CA PRO A 17 11.76 -27.73 36.48
C PRO A 17 12.96 -27.61 37.41
N GLU A 18 14.12 -28.15 36.99
CA GLU A 18 15.37 -27.97 37.71
C GLU A 18 15.63 -26.46 37.83
N PRO A 19 15.91 -25.94 39.04
CA PRO A 19 16.23 -24.53 39.18
C PRO A 19 17.51 -24.26 38.38
N ASP A 20 17.43 -23.43 37.35
CA ASP A 20 18.57 -22.99 36.53
C ASP A 20 19.61 -22.33 37.44
N ALA A 21 20.53 -23.11 38.02
CA ALA A 21 21.62 -22.64 38.89
C ALA A 21 22.75 -21.95 38.12
N TYR A 22 22.53 -21.68 36.84
CA TYR A 22 23.50 -21.07 35.95
C TYR A 22 23.57 -19.56 36.18
N PRO A 23 24.78 -18.97 36.16
CA PRO A 23 24.92 -17.53 36.27
C PRO A 23 24.20 -16.85 35.10
N ARG A 24 23.43 -15.79 35.40
CA ARG A 24 22.74 -15.00 34.37
C ARG A 24 23.70 -14.04 33.71
N CYS A 25 23.58 -13.90 32.39
CA CYS A 25 24.34 -12.90 31.65
C CYS A 25 23.80 -11.49 31.91
N GLY A 26 24.69 -10.51 32.14
CA GLY A 26 24.31 -9.11 32.38
C GLY A 26 23.79 -8.35 31.15
N ILE A 27 23.91 -8.93 29.94
CA ILE A 27 23.51 -8.29 28.68
C ILE A 27 22.15 -8.82 28.22
N CYS A 28 21.99 -10.14 28.15
CA CYS A 28 20.74 -10.76 27.67
C CYS A 28 19.83 -11.26 28.79
N GLY A 29 20.30 -11.34 30.05
CA GLY A 29 19.50 -11.82 31.19
C GLY A 29 19.22 -13.33 31.21
N GLU A 30 19.71 -14.06 30.19
CA GLU A 30 19.57 -15.52 30.07
C GLU A 30 20.64 -16.29 30.88
N PRO A 31 20.33 -17.51 31.32
CA PRO A 31 21.30 -18.38 32.00
C PRO A 31 22.41 -18.84 31.06
N VAL A 32 23.66 -18.71 31.49
CA VAL A 32 24.84 -19.22 30.75
C VAL A 32 24.94 -20.73 30.99
N LYS A 33 24.35 -21.53 30.10
CA LYS A 33 24.37 -23.00 30.17
C LYS A 33 25.67 -23.59 29.61
N GLU A 34 26.37 -22.81 28.79
CA GLU A 34 27.63 -23.21 28.18
C GLU A 34 28.79 -23.13 29.19
N THR A 35 29.76 -24.05 29.05
CA THR A 35 30.98 -24.05 29.88
C THR A 35 31.85 -22.81 29.66
N ASP A 36 31.85 -22.29 28.43
CA ASP A 36 32.60 -21.09 28.04
C ASP A 36 31.66 -19.93 27.74
N GLN A 37 31.90 -18.77 28.38
CA GLN A 37 31.15 -17.54 28.16
C GLN A 37 31.20 -17.05 26.70
N ARG A 38 32.25 -17.40 25.94
CA ARG A 38 32.37 -17.04 24.51
C ARG A 38 31.29 -17.70 23.66
N ILE A 39 30.94 -18.94 23.98
CA ILE A 39 29.92 -19.68 23.23
C ILE A 39 28.55 -19.06 23.51
N HIS A 40 28.30 -18.69 24.77
CA HIS A 40 27.12 -17.93 25.14
C HIS A 40 27.02 -16.60 24.35
N TYR A 41 28.12 -15.85 24.22
CA TYR A 41 28.12 -14.60 23.45
C TYR A 41 27.80 -14.81 21.97
N LEU A 42 28.22 -15.93 21.37
CA LEU A 42 27.90 -16.28 19.98
C LEU A 42 26.50 -16.87 19.81
N SER A 43 25.81 -17.21 20.90
CA SER A 43 24.46 -17.75 20.84
C SER A 43 23.50 -16.75 20.17
N PRO A 44 22.52 -17.24 19.37
CA PRO A 44 21.56 -16.36 18.71
C PRO A 44 20.75 -15.50 19.69
N ALA A 45 20.45 -16.04 20.88
CA ALA A 45 19.70 -15.32 21.90
C ALA A 45 20.50 -14.13 22.46
N HIS A 46 21.79 -14.34 22.75
CA HIS A 46 22.67 -13.25 23.15
C HIS A 46 22.85 -12.21 22.04
N GLN A 47 23.13 -12.64 20.81
CA GLN A 47 23.31 -11.74 19.65
C GLN A 47 22.04 -10.95 19.31
N ALA A 48 20.86 -11.51 19.58
CA ALA A 48 19.59 -10.81 19.38
C ALA A 48 19.33 -9.72 20.43
N ALA A 49 19.85 -9.87 21.64
CA ALA A 49 19.70 -8.91 22.73
C ALA A 49 20.65 -7.69 22.61
N LEU A 50 21.71 -7.79 21.80
CA LEU A 50 22.64 -6.68 21.62
C LEU A 50 21.98 -5.50 20.90
N PRO A 51 22.29 -4.24 21.30
CA PRO A 51 21.82 -3.06 20.60
C PRO A 51 22.43 -3.04 19.20
N ARG A 52 21.59 -3.24 18.17
CA ARG A 52 22.05 -3.20 16.79
C ARG A 52 22.20 -1.76 16.33
N PRO A 53 23.36 -1.36 15.78
CA PRO A 53 23.49 -0.07 15.13
C PRO A 53 22.52 -0.02 13.94
N PRO A 54 21.95 1.16 13.63
CA PRO A 54 21.12 1.32 12.46
C PRO A 54 21.93 1.03 11.20
N ILE A 55 21.28 0.44 10.20
CA ILE A 55 21.89 0.23 8.88
C ILE A 55 22.19 1.61 8.29
N PRO A 56 23.42 1.85 7.81
CA PRO A 56 23.79 3.13 7.23
C PRO A 56 22.92 3.45 6.03
N SER A 57 22.64 4.74 5.84
CA SER A 57 21.87 5.20 4.69
C SER A 57 22.56 4.84 3.36
N ALA A 58 21.78 4.62 2.31
CA ALA A 58 22.29 4.37 0.96
C ALA A 58 22.84 5.63 0.26
N ILE A 59 22.97 6.74 0.99
CA ILE A 59 23.45 8.01 0.44
C ILE A 59 24.97 7.92 0.28
N ASP A 60 25.44 8.24 -0.92
CA ASP A 60 26.85 8.28 -1.24
C ASP A 60 27.56 9.41 -0.47
N ARG A 61 28.41 9.01 0.47
CA ARG A 61 29.15 9.92 1.37
C ARG A 61 30.23 10.76 0.68
N THR A 62 30.57 10.45 -0.56
CA THR A 62 31.58 11.22 -1.30
C THR A 62 31.03 12.53 -1.87
N ARG A 63 29.69 12.64 -1.98
CA ARG A 63 29.02 13.78 -2.62
C ARG A 63 29.25 15.08 -1.86
N MET A 64 29.61 16.12 -2.59
CA MET A 64 29.86 17.46 -2.02
C MET A 64 28.64 18.03 -1.27
N GLY A 65 27.43 17.76 -1.75
CA GLY A 65 26.21 18.21 -1.08
C GLY A 65 26.07 17.62 0.33
N LEU A 66 26.38 16.34 0.51
CA LEU A 66 26.33 15.70 1.82
C LEU A 66 27.40 16.29 2.76
N LYS A 67 28.64 16.43 2.28
CA LYS A 67 29.73 17.05 3.05
C LYS A 67 29.39 18.46 3.52
N TYR A 68 28.70 19.23 2.68
CA TYR A 68 28.22 20.56 3.05
C TYR A 68 27.17 20.47 4.16
N MET A 69 26.18 19.58 4.04
CA MET A 69 25.15 19.39 5.06
C MET A 69 25.72 18.91 6.39
N GLU A 70 26.63 17.92 6.37
CA GLU A 70 27.33 17.42 7.56
C GLU A 70 28.12 18.52 8.27
N LYS A 71 28.80 19.40 7.51
CA LYS A 71 29.49 20.57 8.08
C LYS A 71 28.53 21.52 8.82
N HIS A 72 27.27 21.55 8.43
CA HIS A 72 26.20 22.31 9.09
C HIS A 72 25.42 21.51 10.13
N GLY A 73 25.94 20.35 10.56
CA GLY A 73 25.38 19.55 11.66
C GLY A 73 24.27 18.59 11.25
N PHE A 74 24.09 18.34 9.94
CA PHE A 74 23.17 17.29 9.49
C PHE A 74 23.81 15.91 9.64
N ASP A 75 23.17 15.02 10.40
CA ASP A 75 23.54 13.60 10.50
C ASP A 75 22.62 12.75 9.61
N VAL A 76 23.24 12.02 8.69
CA VAL A 76 22.57 11.19 7.70
C VAL A 76 21.96 9.94 8.32
N ASP A 77 22.62 9.38 9.33
CA ASP A 77 22.24 8.12 9.96
C ASP A 77 21.34 8.35 11.20
N ALA A 78 21.13 9.61 11.62
CA ALA A 78 20.18 9.99 12.66
C ALA A 78 18.70 9.77 12.29
N ARG A 79 18.37 9.62 10.99
CA ARG A 79 17.00 9.45 10.47
C ARG A 79 16.04 10.57 10.86
N THR A 80 16.56 11.75 11.16
CA THR A 80 15.80 12.96 11.45
C THR A 80 15.77 13.89 10.25
N GLY A 81 14.66 14.59 10.08
CA GLY A 81 14.51 15.58 9.01
C GLY A 81 15.44 16.77 9.19
N LEU A 82 15.44 17.65 8.19
CA LEU A 82 16.06 18.98 8.33
C LEU A 82 15.18 19.91 9.19
N GLY A 83 15.78 20.94 9.79
CA GLY A 83 15.08 21.94 10.61
C GLY A 83 15.43 21.86 12.09
N SER A 84 14.99 22.85 12.88
CA SER A 84 15.42 23.05 14.27
C SER A 84 15.16 21.87 15.21
N SER A 85 14.08 21.13 14.96
CA SER A 85 13.70 19.92 15.71
C SER A 85 13.61 18.69 14.80
N GLY A 86 14.23 18.75 13.62
CA GLY A 86 14.24 17.66 12.65
C GLY A 86 12.89 17.32 12.02
N GLN A 87 12.00 18.31 11.88
CA GLN A 87 10.64 18.15 11.34
C GLN A 87 10.57 18.02 9.81
N GLY A 88 11.68 18.24 9.12
CA GLY A 88 11.75 18.20 7.67
C GLY A 88 11.44 16.83 7.09
N MET A 89 11.06 16.81 5.81
CA MET A 89 10.80 15.57 5.10
C MET A 89 12.10 14.82 4.83
N LEU A 90 12.14 13.53 5.16
CA LEU A 90 13.31 12.65 4.94
C LEU A 90 13.49 12.24 3.47
N PHE A 91 12.38 12.17 2.74
CA PHE A 91 12.35 11.66 1.37
C PHE A 91 11.91 12.76 0.41
N PRO A 92 12.41 12.75 -0.84
CA PRO A 92 11.91 13.66 -1.86
C PRO A 92 10.42 13.45 -2.11
N LEU A 93 9.73 14.54 -2.42
CA LEU A 93 8.36 14.48 -2.92
C LEU A 93 8.35 13.80 -4.29
N VAL A 94 7.43 12.85 -4.50
CA VAL A 94 7.20 12.23 -5.80
C VAL A 94 6.15 13.06 -6.56
N PRO A 95 6.54 13.88 -7.55
CA PRO A 95 5.58 14.68 -8.29
C PRO A 95 4.72 13.79 -9.18
N LYS A 96 3.43 14.09 -9.25
CA LYS A 96 2.52 13.44 -10.20
C LYS A 96 2.55 14.19 -11.52
N GLU A 97 3.05 13.53 -12.56
CA GLU A 97 3.08 14.10 -13.90
C GLU A 97 1.64 14.34 -14.44
N LYS A 98 1.39 15.55 -14.90
CA LYS A 98 0.14 15.91 -15.58
C LYS A 98 0.30 15.72 -17.09
N ARG A 99 -0.22 14.60 -17.60
CA ARG A 99 -0.17 14.26 -19.03
C ARG A 99 -1.34 14.84 -19.84
N ASP A 100 -2.34 15.41 -19.19
CA ASP A 100 -3.53 15.97 -19.84
C ASP A 100 -3.39 17.46 -20.13
N ARG A 101 -3.99 17.88 -21.26
CA ARG A 101 -4.06 19.29 -21.69
C ARG A 101 -5.18 20.10 -21.01
N LEU A 102 -5.91 19.50 -20.05
CA LEU A 102 -6.99 20.19 -19.33
C LEU A 102 -6.40 21.26 -18.40
N GLY A 103 -7.16 22.30 -18.06
CA GLY A 103 -6.79 23.25 -17.01
C GLY A 103 -6.61 22.56 -15.66
N LEU A 104 -5.82 23.16 -14.76
CA LEU A 104 -5.77 22.71 -13.36
C LEU A 104 -7.15 22.96 -12.71
N GLY A 105 -7.61 22.01 -11.89
CA GLY A 105 -8.92 22.10 -11.24
C GLY A 105 -10.12 21.66 -12.11
N ILE A 106 -9.91 21.26 -13.37
CA ILE A 106 -11.00 20.70 -14.19
C ILE A 106 -11.22 19.22 -13.84
N ASP A 107 -12.45 18.90 -13.45
CA ASP A 107 -12.86 17.52 -13.25
C ASP A 107 -12.91 16.75 -14.57
N LYS A 108 -11.99 15.78 -14.71
CA LYS A 108 -11.86 14.94 -15.91
C LYS A 108 -13.19 14.26 -16.27
N LYS A 109 -13.96 13.84 -15.27
CA LYS A 109 -15.27 13.17 -15.43
C LYS A 109 -16.35 14.12 -15.94
N GLU A 110 -16.36 15.36 -15.49
CA GLU A 110 -17.35 16.34 -15.96
C GLU A 110 -17.02 16.82 -17.37
N HIS A 111 -15.75 17.12 -17.63
CA HIS A 111 -15.30 17.55 -18.94
C HIS A 111 -15.57 16.49 -20.02
N THR A 112 -15.35 15.20 -19.70
CA THR A 112 -15.69 14.09 -20.59
C THR A 112 -17.19 13.97 -20.82
N LYS A 113 -18.02 14.10 -19.78
CA LYS A 113 -19.49 14.11 -19.90
C LYS A 113 -19.99 15.25 -20.79
N GLN A 114 -19.52 16.48 -20.56
CA GLN A 114 -19.88 17.63 -21.39
C GLN A 114 -19.46 17.42 -22.85
N LYS A 115 -18.25 16.87 -23.09
CA LYS A 115 -17.80 16.53 -24.44
C LYS A 115 -18.69 15.47 -25.10
N THR A 116 -19.13 14.44 -24.38
CA THR A 116 -20.07 13.43 -24.91
C THR A 116 -21.46 14.02 -25.20
N LEU A 117 -21.87 15.05 -24.45
CA LEU A 117 -23.10 15.80 -24.69
C LEU A 117 -22.95 16.88 -25.79
N GLY A 118 -21.82 16.92 -26.50
CA GLY A 118 -21.59 17.89 -27.57
C GLY A 118 -21.38 19.33 -27.06
N GLY A 119 -20.91 19.49 -25.84
CA GLY A 119 -20.72 20.80 -25.19
C GLY A 119 -22.00 21.36 -24.56
N ALA A 120 -23.13 20.65 -24.65
CA ALA A 120 -24.37 21.08 -24.04
C ALA A 120 -24.38 20.87 -22.53
N THR A 121 -24.76 21.89 -21.78
CA THR A 121 -25.03 21.76 -20.35
C THR A 121 -26.37 21.09 -20.10
N ARG A 122 -26.57 20.44 -18.94
CA ARG A 122 -27.86 19.81 -18.59
C ARG A 122 -29.00 20.83 -18.53
N ALA A 123 -28.68 22.10 -18.31
CA ALA A 123 -29.62 23.22 -18.35
C ALA A 123 -30.06 23.55 -19.78
N GLU A 124 -29.14 23.63 -20.74
CA GLU A 124 -29.47 23.86 -22.17
C GLU A 124 -30.35 22.77 -22.76
N VAL A 125 -30.15 21.51 -22.34
CA VAL A 125 -31.02 20.39 -22.73
C VAL A 125 -32.44 20.59 -22.20
N ARG A 126 -32.59 21.07 -20.97
CA ARG A 126 -33.90 21.34 -20.34
C ARG A 126 -34.61 22.53 -20.94
N GLU A 127 -33.87 23.57 -21.33
CA GLU A 127 -34.41 24.79 -21.95
C GLU A 127 -34.66 24.63 -23.46
N GLY A 128 -34.33 23.48 -24.07
CA GLY A 128 -34.55 23.23 -25.50
C GLY A 128 -33.67 24.08 -26.43
N LYS A 129 -32.68 24.80 -25.91
CA LYS A 129 -31.78 25.67 -26.67
C LYS A 129 -30.61 24.87 -27.26
N LEU A 130 -30.92 23.84 -28.06
CA LEU A 130 -29.91 23.00 -28.69
C LEU A 130 -29.94 23.13 -30.20
N ASP A 131 -28.76 23.30 -30.78
CA ASP A 131 -28.56 23.29 -32.22
C ASP A 131 -29.00 21.95 -32.83
N ALA A 132 -29.48 21.95 -34.08
CA ALA A 132 -29.96 20.75 -34.77
C ALA A 132 -28.95 19.59 -34.78
N GLY A 133 -27.65 19.90 -34.84
CA GLY A 133 -26.58 18.89 -34.73
C GLY A 133 -26.43 18.28 -33.34
N LYS A 134 -26.65 19.06 -32.27
CA LYS A 134 -26.60 18.59 -30.87
C LYS A 134 -27.83 17.73 -30.56
N VAL A 135 -29.01 18.12 -31.07
CA VAL A 135 -30.26 17.34 -30.94
C VAL A 135 -30.11 15.95 -31.57
N ARG A 136 -29.54 15.86 -32.79
CA ARG A 136 -29.29 14.56 -33.45
C ARG A 136 -28.35 13.66 -32.64
N LYS A 137 -27.31 14.22 -32.02
CA LYS A 137 -26.38 13.46 -31.16
C LYS A 137 -27.07 12.94 -29.90
N LEU A 138 -27.89 13.77 -29.25
CA LEU A 138 -28.66 13.32 -28.08
C LEU A 138 -29.64 12.21 -28.44
N ALA A 139 -30.40 12.36 -29.53
CA ALA A 139 -31.34 11.34 -29.99
C ALA A 139 -30.65 9.99 -30.28
N GLN A 140 -29.44 9.99 -30.82
CA GLN A 140 -28.67 8.75 -31.01
C GLN A 140 -28.23 8.12 -29.69
N VAL A 141 -27.82 8.93 -28.70
CA VAL A 141 -27.46 8.44 -27.36
C VAL A 141 -28.68 7.86 -26.65
N GLU A 142 -29.84 8.53 -26.77
CA GLU A 142 -31.11 8.07 -26.20
C GLU A 142 -31.60 6.79 -26.87
N LYS A 143 -31.53 6.70 -28.20
CA LYS A 143 -31.86 5.47 -28.94
C LYS A 143 -30.99 4.30 -28.50
N LYS A 144 -29.68 4.48 -28.38
CA LYS A 144 -28.77 3.43 -27.88
C LYS A 144 -29.10 3.01 -26.44
N ARG A 145 -29.49 3.96 -25.58
CA ARG A 145 -29.93 3.66 -24.21
C ARG A 145 -31.24 2.88 -24.20
N HIS A 146 -32.20 3.29 -25.03
CA HIS A 146 -33.47 2.61 -25.21
C HIS A 146 -33.26 1.18 -25.70
N ASP A 147 -32.49 0.98 -26.77
CA ASP A 147 -32.19 -0.35 -27.31
C ASP A 147 -31.50 -1.24 -26.27
N LYS A 148 -30.60 -0.66 -25.45
CA LYS A 148 -29.94 -1.39 -24.36
C LYS A 148 -30.93 -1.81 -23.26
N LEU A 149 -31.86 -0.93 -22.88
CA LEU A 149 -32.91 -1.24 -21.91
C LEU A 149 -33.89 -2.28 -22.45
N GLN A 150 -34.28 -2.15 -23.72
CA GLN A 150 -35.16 -3.11 -24.37
C GLN A 150 -34.52 -4.50 -24.40
N LYS A 151 -33.22 -4.61 -24.69
CA LYS A 151 -32.48 -5.88 -24.58
C LYS A 151 -32.40 -6.41 -23.15
N MET A 152 -32.21 -5.56 -22.14
CA MET A 152 -32.16 -6.03 -20.75
C MET A 152 -33.52 -6.53 -20.23
N PHE A 153 -34.63 -5.90 -20.63
CA PHE A 153 -35.96 -6.25 -20.13
C PHE A 153 -36.67 -7.30 -20.97
N TYR A 154 -36.41 -7.33 -22.27
CA TYR A 154 -37.13 -8.20 -23.22
C TYR A 154 -36.20 -9.11 -24.03
N GLY A 155 -34.90 -9.11 -23.73
CA GLY A 155 -33.95 -10.06 -24.32
C GLY A 155 -33.96 -11.39 -23.56
N ASP A 156 -34.16 -12.47 -24.30
CA ASP A 156 -34.06 -13.83 -23.75
C ASP A 156 -32.61 -14.34 -23.85
N ASP A 157 -31.92 -14.43 -22.71
CA ASP A 157 -30.51 -14.88 -22.62
C ASP A 157 -30.24 -16.23 -23.30
N LYS A 158 -31.24 -17.13 -23.32
CA LYS A 158 -31.13 -18.43 -23.98
C LYS A 158 -31.07 -18.27 -25.50
N VAL A 159 -31.95 -17.45 -26.06
CA VAL A 159 -32.07 -17.22 -27.52
C VAL A 159 -30.83 -16.47 -28.03
N GLU A 160 -30.35 -15.49 -27.27
CA GLU A 160 -29.14 -14.73 -27.64
C GLU A 160 -27.88 -15.61 -27.69
N ARG A 161 -27.76 -16.61 -26.80
CA ARG A 161 -26.65 -17.58 -26.82
C ARG A 161 -26.69 -18.49 -28.05
N TYR A 162 -27.87 -18.94 -28.46
CA TYR A 162 -28.01 -19.78 -29.66
C TYR A 162 -27.80 -18.98 -30.95
N LEU A 163 -28.32 -17.75 -31.05
CA LEU A 163 -28.18 -16.92 -32.25
C LEU A 163 -26.80 -16.27 -32.38
N GLY A 164 -26.13 -15.95 -31.27
CA GLY A 164 -24.77 -15.40 -31.29
C GLY A 164 -23.70 -16.38 -31.78
N GLN A 165 -24.01 -17.68 -31.79
CA GLN A 165 -23.11 -18.74 -32.25
C GLN A 165 -23.26 -19.04 -33.76
N LEU A 166 -24.32 -18.53 -34.40
CA LEU A 166 -24.67 -18.77 -35.81
C LEU A 166 -24.41 -17.57 -36.74
N GLY A 167 -23.95 -16.42 -36.21
CA GLY A 167 -23.72 -15.20 -36.99
C GLY A 167 -22.37 -14.56 -36.73
N GLY A 168 -21.40 -14.87 -37.58
CA GLY A 168 -20.23 -14.05 -37.89
C GLY A 168 -20.30 -13.58 -39.34
#